data_AF-A0A2V3URY6-F1
#
_entry.id   AF-A0A2V3URY6-F1
#
_cell.length_a   1.000
_cell.length_b   1.000
_cell.length_c   1.000
_cell.angle_alpha   90.00
_cell.angle_beta   90.00
_cell.angle_gamma   90.00
#
_symmetry.space_group_name_H-M   'P 1'
#
loop_
_entity.id
_entity.type
_entity.pdbx_description
1 polymer ?
#
loop_
_entity_poly.entity_id
_entity_poly.type
_entity_poly.pdbx_seq_one_letter_code
_entity_poly.pdbx_strand_id
1 'polypeptide(L)'
;MLSVNYPQSLRVVMPFLWPLTVLGLAAVTAFSSIRLVAAPGFEFYFGPLFYLLAFRWFGLRAGLLTALATALPSLWGVGSPFTILLASAHVLAVHQFSGQDRSLATVTFFFQCGIGALAGLGWLVLPSIVQTDVLIDMAVRRILSETLLAASADMILLALLVDTARGKVRRVRNLGLQQSLEALVSIAVAGAATLFLLGELHHVNERLDLHQRDVAAAISALPDRDRMQPETRYMLRMHGVETPMPFIATRTDRLHQTGMMLGCRSFDAGLPESGERHSLRYWLEMCYVVPLADDQVVLLSPHDHVVALYREILRGVMPLMAYLTLAQIGLLLFGRSVRRSSRVLSKALQGFGRAYVTTRPTAPFREADQLLGSFIAANNEFVAFERQRVHLMRTVEELRSCPSTWCKFGCGQRAAFSGGLWCNL
;
A
#
# COMPACT_ATOMS: atom_id res chain seq x y z
N MET A 1 20.07 2.41 20.93
CA MET A 1 19.05 2.82 19.95
C MET A 1 18.48 4.16 20.39
N LEU A 2 19.03 5.27 19.89
CA LEU A 2 18.44 6.59 20.07
C LEU A 2 17.23 6.67 19.15
N SER A 3 16.04 6.39 19.69
CA SER A 3 14.79 6.79 19.05
C SER A 3 14.82 8.31 18.97
N VAL A 4 15.12 8.83 17.78
CA VAL A 4 15.00 10.26 17.55
C VAL A 4 13.50 10.57 17.52
N ASN A 5 12.96 10.86 18.71
CA ASN A 5 11.65 11.47 18.88
C ASN A 5 11.71 12.82 18.17
N TYR A 6 11.28 12.86 16.91
CA TYR A 6 10.95 14.12 16.27
C TYR A 6 9.53 14.50 16.68
N PRO A 7 9.31 15.56 17.48
CA PRO A 7 7.98 16.10 17.69
C PRO A 7 7.44 16.57 16.32
N GLN A 8 6.36 15.91 15.86
CA GLN A 8 5.74 16.11 14.55
C GLN A 8 4.78 17.32 14.49
N SER A 9 4.75 18.16 15.54
CA SER A 9 3.89 19.34 15.59
C SER A 9 4.68 20.59 15.22
N LEU A 10 4.42 21.11 14.01
CA LEU A 10 4.95 22.35 13.43
C LEU A 10 6.48 22.48 13.42
N ARG A 11 7.12 21.98 12.35
CA ARG A 11 8.18 22.80 11.74
C ARG A 11 7.48 23.76 10.79
N VAL A 12 7.35 25.00 11.23
CA VAL A 12 7.14 26.14 10.34
C VAL A 12 8.25 26.05 9.30
N VAL A 13 7.90 25.61 8.08
CA VAL A 13 8.80 25.68 6.93
C VAL A 13 9.18 27.15 6.82
N MET A 14 10.47 27.46 7.00
CA MET A 14 10.95 28.83 6.92
C MET A 14 10.41 29.48 5.63
N PRO A 15 10.03 30.78 5.67
CA PRO A 15 9.42 31.48 4.52
C PRO A 15 10.26 31.39 3.23
N PHE A 16 11.56 31.14 3.35
CA PHE A 16 12.48 30.97 2.21
C PHE A 16 12.25 29.69 1.38
N LEU A 17 11.62 28.65 1.95
CA LEU A 17 11.34 27.39 1.25
C LEU A 17 9.92 27.34 0.66
N TRP A 18 9.12 28.40 0.86
CA TRP A 18 7.77 28.50 0.29
C TRP A 18 7.73 28.44 -1.24
N PRO A 19 8.61 29.11 -2.01
CA PRO A 19 8.58 29.03 -3.47
C PRO A 19 8.90 27.61 -3.97
N LEU A 20 9.86 26.94 -3.34
CA LEU A 20 10.24 25.55 -3.67
C LEU A 20 9.13 24.55 -3.32
N THR A 21 8.41 24.76 -2.22
CA THR A 21 7.27 23.89 -1.85
C THR A 21 6.07 24.12 -2.75
N VAL A 22 5.81 25.35 -3.18
CA VAL A 22 4.77 25.66 -4.19
C VAL A 22 5.14 25.09 -5.54
N LEU A 23 6.39 25.22 -5.97
CA LEU A 23 6.87 24.65 -7.24
C LEU A 23 6.87 23.12 -7.20
N GLY A 24 7.24 22.52 -6.06
CA GLY A 24 7.13 21.08 -5.83
C GLY A 24 5.68 20.60 -5.84
N LEU A 25 4.77 21.32 -5.19
CA LEU A 25 3.33 21.01 -5.23
C LEU A 25 2.79 21.13 -6.67
N ALA A 26 3.17 22.19 -7.40
CA ALA A 26 2.79 22.40 -8.79
C ALA A 26 3.30 21.26 -9.70
N ALA A 27 4.55 20.84 -9.53
CA ALA A 27 5.13 19.70 -10.24
C ALA A 27 4.38 18.41 -9.90
N VAL A 28 4.10 18.15 -8.62
CA VAL A 28 3.32 16.98 -8.18
C VAL A 28 1.91 16.99 -8.77
N THR A 29 1.23 18.15 -8.78
CA THR A 29 -0.08 18.27 -9.42
C THR A 29 -0.03 18.07 -10.93
N ALA A 30 1.01 18.59 -11.60
CA ALA A 30 1.21 18.41 -13.02
C ALA A 30 1.47 16.94 -13.35
N PHE A 31 2.39 16.27 -12.64
CA PHE A 31 2.63 14.83 -12.80
C PHE A 31 1.41 13.98 -12.46
N SER A 32 0.62 14.39 -11.46
CA SER A 32 -0.63 13.70 -11.10
C SER A 32 -1.76 13.94 -12.11
N SER A 33 -1.66 14.97 -12.94
CA SER A 33 -2.61 15.23 -14.03
C SER A 33 -2.32 14.39 -15.28
N ILE A 34 -1.09 13.88 -15.40
CA ILE A 34 -0.71 12.95 -16.48
C ILE A 34 -1.28 11.58 -16.14
N ARG A 35 -2.29 11.14 -16.90
CA ARG A 35 -2.80 9.77 -16.84
C ARG A 35 -1.94 8.91 -17.76
N LEU A 36 -1.05 8.12 -17.19
CA LEU A 36 -0.33 7.11 -17.96
C LEU A 36 -1.25 5.91 -18.18
N VAL A 37 -1.81 5.81 -19.39
CA VAL A 37 -2.52 4.63 -19.83
C VAL A 37 -1.49 3.57 -20.18
N ALA A 38 -1.39 2.53 -19.37
CA ALA A 38 -0.46 1.43 -19.63
C ALA A 38 -1.11 0.33 -20.50
N ALA A 39 -2.42 0.12 -20.34
CA ALA A 39 -3.24 -0.77 -21.15
C ALA A 39 -4.71 -0.29 -21.11
N PRO A 40 -5.62 -0.82 -21.96
CA PRO A 40 -7.02 -0.41 -21.98
C PRO A 40 -7.67 -0.51 -20.59
N GLY A 41 -8.14 0.63 -20.08
CA GLY A 41 -8.72 0.75 -18.74
C GLY A 41 -7.74 0.57 -17.57
N PHE A 42 -6.42 0.55 -17.80
CA PHE A 42 -5.41 0.56 -16.74
C PHE A 42 -4.65 1.90 -16.75
N GLU A 43 -5.06 2.79 -15.85
CA GLU A 43 -4.50 4.13 -15.70
C GLU A 43 -3.63 4.18 -14.43
N PHE A 44 -2.35 4.52 -14.57
CA PHE A 44 -1.51 4.84 -13.42
C PHE A 44 -1.76 6.28 -12.98
N TYR A 45 -2.37 6.40 -11.80
CA TYR A 45 -2.54 7.68 -11.12
C TYR A 45 -1.46 7.80 -10.03
N PHE A 46 -0.51 8.73 -10.19
CA PHE A 46 0.62 8.88 -9.27
C PHE A 46 0.31 9.59 -7.94
N GLY A 47 -0.91 10.10 -7.75
CA GLY A 47 -1.30 10.79 -6.51
C GLY A 47 -0.90 10.06 -5.22
N PRO A 48 -1.18 8.75 -5.06
CA PRO A 48 -0.79 7.96 -3.90
C PRO A 48 0.69 8.01 -3.56
N LEU A 49 1.56 7.95 -4.56
CA LEU A 49 2.99 8.06 -4.32
C LEU A 49 3.32 9.39 -3.66
N PHE A 50 2.80 10.49 -4.20
CA PHE A 50 3.18 11.83 -3.77
C PHE A 50 2.59 12.20 -2.40
N TYR A 51 1.29 11.95 -2.16
CA TYR A 51 0.71 12.32 -0.88
C TYR A 51 1.20 11.43 0.28
N LEU A 52 1.56 10.17 0.02
CA LEU A 52 2.16 9.29 1.02
C LEU A 52 3.60 9.71 1.37
N LEU A 53 4.39 10.10 0.38
CA LEU A 53 5.73 10.67 0.61
C LEU A 53 5.65 11.99 1.37
N ALA A 54 4.72 12.87 0.98
CA ALA A 54 4.49 14.14 1.66
C ALA A 54 4.04 13.94 3.12
N PHE A 55 3.14 12.99 3.36
CA PHE A 55 2.74 12.57 4.70
C PHE A 55 3.95 12.14 5.54
N ARG A 56 4.87 11.36 4.97
CA ARG A 56 6.01 10.83 5.73
C ARG A 56 7.09 11.87 6.01
N TRP A 57 7.38 12.75 5.05
CA TRP A 57 8.44 13.75 5.20
C TRP A 57 8.00 14.99 5.96
N PHE A 58 6.74 15.42 5.78
CA PHE A 58 6.25 16.71 6.28
C PHE A 58 5.05 16.59 7.24
N GLY A 59 4.54 15.37 7.44
CA GLY A 59 3.47 15.07 8.39
C GLY A 59 2.05 15.18 7.80
N LEU A 60 1.06 15.03 8.67
CA LEU A 60 -0.35 14.87 8.30
C LEU A 60 -0.89 16.00 7.42
N ARG A 61 -0.64 17.26 7.78
CA ARG A 61 -1.17 18.42 7.06
C ARG A 61 -0.68 18.49 5.61
N ALA A 62 0.61 18.22 5.40
CA ALA A 62 1.18 18.19 4.05
C ALA A 62 0.64 17.01 3.23
N GLY A 63 0.46 15.84 3.85
CA GLY A 63 -0.20 14.70 3.21
C GLY A 63 -1.64 15.01 2.77
N LEU A 64 -2.43 15.68 3.61
CA LEU A 64 -3.81 16.07 3.25
C LEU A 64 -3.84 17.14 2.14
N LEU A 65 -2.98 18.16 2.22
CA LEU A 65 -2.89 19.20 1.20
C LEU A 65 -2.45 18.63 -0.16
N THR A 66 -1.48 17.73 -0.17
CA THR A 66 -1.03 17.05 -1.39
C THR A 66 -2.10 16.11 -1.92
N ALA A 67 -2.82 15.37 -1.08
CA ALA A 67 -3.94 14.53 -1.51
C ALA A 67 -5.06 15.36 -2.18
N LEU A 68 -5.41 16.51 -1.60
CA LEU A 68 -6.35 17.46 -2.19
C LEU A 68 -5.84 17.98 -3.54
N ALA A 69 -4.58 18.38 -3.60
CA ALA A 69 -3.97 18.94 -4.80
C ALA A 69 -3.86 17.92 -5.92
N THR A 70 -3.44 16.68 -5.64
CA THR A 70 -3.32 15.61 -6.63
C THR A 70 -4.69 15.14 -7.10
N ALA A 71 -5.71 15.19 -6.25
CA ALA A 71 -7.08 14.80 -6.61
C ALA A 71 -7.85 15.94 -7.32
N LEU A 72 -7.38 17.18 -7.23
CA LEU A 72 -8.04 18.37 -7.81
C LEU A 72 -8.29 18.25 -9.33
N PRO A 73 -7.35 17.76 -10.16
CA PRO A 73 -7.59 17.56 -11.59
C PRO A 73 -8.74 16.59 -11.88
N SER A 74 -9.08 15.70 -10.95
CA SER A 74 -10.23 14.80 -11.14
C SER A 74 -11.57 15.54 -11.11
N LEU A 75 -11.66 16.67 -10.40
CA LEU A 75 -12.88 17.51 -10.36
C LEU A 75 -13.22 18.17 -11.70
N TRP A 76 -12.23 18.37 -12.58
CA TRP A 76 -12.46 18.91 -13.92
C TRP A 76 -12.90 17.85 -14.94
N GLY A 77 -12.93 16.55 -14.57
CA GLY A 77 -13.52 15.47 -15.36
C GLY A 77 -14.79 14.90 -14.72
N VAL A 78 -15.14 13.64 -15.03
CA VAL A 78 -16.23 12.87 -14.36
C VAL A 78 -15.89 12.53 -12.89
N GLY A 79 -14.88 13.17 -12.29
CA GLY A 79 -14.43 12.88 -10.94
C GLY A 79 -15.42 13.42 -9.93
N SER A 80 -16.10 12.48 -9.28
CA SER A 80 -16.96 12.76 -8.14
C SER A 80 -16.13 13.25 -6.96
N PRO A 81 -16.68 14.13 -6.09
CA PRO A 81 -16.05 14.57 -4.83
C PRO A 81 -15.60 13.40 -3.93
N PHE A 82 -16.12 12.21 -4.24
CA PHE A 82 -15.74 10.94 -3.70
C PHE A 82 -14.23 10.61 -3.81
N THR A 83 -13.56 10.97 -4.90
CA THR A 83 -12.11 10.69 -5.08
C THR A 83 -11.27 11.45 -4.06
N ILE A 84 -11.61 12.71 -3.81
CA ILE A 84 -10.97 13.56 -2.79
C ILE A 84 -11.23 13.00 -1.39
N LEU A 85 -12.48 12.60 -1.12
CA LEU A 85 -12.85 12.03 0.17
C LEU A 85 -12.08 10.73 0.44
N LEU A 86 -11.99 9.84 -0.55
CA LEU A 86 -11.24 8.59 -0.42
C LEU A 86 -9.74 8.83 -0.25
N ALA A 87 -9.13 9.76 -1.00
CA ALA A 87 -7.72 10.10 -0.85
C ALA A 87 -7.42 10.69 0.54
N SER A 88 -8.29 11.58 1.04
CA SER A 88 -8.18 12.16 2.37
C SER A 88 -8.36 11.10 3.47
N ALA A 89 -9.36 10.23 3.32
CA ALA A 89 -9.60 9.10 4.22
C ALA A 89 -8.42 8.13 4.22
N HIS A 90 -7.78 7.91 3.07
CA HIS A 90 -6.58 7.07 2.97
C HIS A 90 -5.42 7.67 3.76
N VAL A 91 -5.13 8.97 3.63
CA VAL A 91 -4.11 9.66 4.43
C VAL A 91 -4.40 9.56 5.93
N LEU A 92 -5.66 9.71 6.34
CA LEU A 92 -6.08 9.57 7.74
C LEU A 92 -5.92 8.13 8.25
N ALA A 93 -6.27 7.13 7.45
CA ALA A 93 -6.06 5.73 7.78
C ALA A 93 -4.56 5.42 7.94
N VAL A 94 -3.72 5.93 7.04
CA VAL A 94 -2.26 5.83 7.16
C VAL A 94 -1.77 6.50 8.44
N HIS A 95 -2.26 7.69 8.78
CA HIS A 95 -1.91 8.34 10.04
C HIS A 95 -2.26 7.51 11.28
N GLN A 96 -3.48 6.97 11.32
CA GLN A 96 -3.97 6.18 12.45
C GLN A 96 -3.26 4.82 12.57
N PHE A 97 -2.96 4.18 11.44
CA PHE A 97 -2.51 2.79 11.41
C PHE A 97 -1.05 2.58 11.05
N SER A 98 -0.35 3.49 10.36
CA SER A 98 1.04 3.28 9.96
C SER A 98 2.04 3.61 11.08
N GLY A 99 1.73 4.58 11.95
CA GLY A 99 2.70 5.08 12.92
C GLY A 99 4.06 5.43 12.27
N GLN A 100 5.15 5.37 13.04
CA GLN A 100 6.50 5.61 12.50
C GLN A 100 7.18 4.37 11.88
N ASP A 101 6.64 3.16 12.03
CA ASP A 101 7.40 1.93 11.74
C ASP A 101 6.70 0.88 10.87
N ARG A 102 5.42 1.07 10.47
CA ARG A 102 4.74 0.13 9.57
C ARG A 102 4.86 0.59 8.12
N SER A 103 4.98 -0.38 7.21
CA SER A 103 4.89 -0.17 5.76
C SER A 103 3.59 0.53 5.37
N LEU A 104 3.73 1.52 4.49
CA LEU A 104 2.61 2.23 3.87
C LEU A 104 1.83 1.30 2.93
N ALA A 105 2.52 0.38 2.25
CA ALA A 105 1.90 -0.60 1.34
C ALA A 105 0.88 -1.49 2.04
N THR A 106 1.22 -2.05 3.21
CA THR A 106 0.31 -2.93 3.96
C THR A 106 -0.95 -2.18 4.41
N VAL A 107 -0.80 -0.95 4.92
CA VAL A 107 -1.96 -0.15 5.33
C VAL A 107 -2.83 0.23 4.14
N THR A 108 -2.20 0.63 3.03
CA THR A 108 -2.88 0.96 1.77
C THR A 108 -3.69 -0.23 1.25
N PHE A 109 -3.10 -1.43 1.26
CA PHE A 109 -3.77 -2.65 0.81
C PHE A 109 -5.04 -2.92 1.61
N PHE A 110 -4.95 -2.96 2.95
CA PHE A 110 -6.13 -3.21 3.79
C PHE A 110 -7.16 -2.09 3.70
N PHE A 111 -6.73 -0.83 3.56
CA PHE A 111 -7.63 0.29 3.34
C PHE A 111 -8.42 0.13 2.04
N GLN A 112 -7.75 -0.21 0.94
CA GLN A 112 -8.40 -0.37 -0.37
C GLN A 112 -9.25 -1.63 -0.44
N CYS A 113 -8.81 -2.76 0.13
CA CYS A 113 -9.63 -3.97 0.20
C CYS A 113 -10.89 -3.79 1.07
N GLY A 114 -10.83 -2.96 2.12
CA GLY A 114 -11.99 -2.67 2.97
C GLY A 114 -12.82 -1.51 2.43
N ILE A 115 -12.33 -0.29 2.67
CA ILE A 115 -13.05 0.95 2.36
C ILE A 115 -13.12 1.18 0.85
N GLY A 116 -12.04 0.91 0.10
CA GLY A 116 -12.03 1.05 -1.36
C GLY A 116 -12.98 0.09 -2.08
N ALA A 117 -13.09 -1.15 -1.62
CA ALA A 117 -14.04 -2.11 -2.16
C ALA A 117 -15.48 -1.75 -1.80
N LEU A 118 -15.76 -1.37 -0.55
CA LEU A 118 -17.08 -0.90 -0.11
C LEU A 118 -17.53 0.37 -0.86
N ALA A 119 -16.59 1.28 -1.10
CA ALA A 119 -16.76 2.44 -1.94
C ALA A 119 -17.16 2.08 -3.38
N GLY A 120 -16.47 1.11 -3.98
CA GLY A 120 -16.80 0.55 -5.29
C GLY A 120 -18.19 -0.11 -5.29
N LEU A 121 -18.51 -0.91 -4.27
CA LEU A 121 -19.82 -1.54 -4.12
C LEU A 121 -20.94 -0.51 -3.90
N GLY A 122 -20.68 0.59 -3.20
CA GLY A 122 -21.62 1.70 -3.07
C GLY A 122 -21.97 2.33 -4.42
N TRP A 123 -21.08 2.23 -5.40
CA TRP A 123 -21.33 2.63 -6.78
C TRP A 123 -22.32 1.70 -7.50
N LEU A 124 -22.47 0.43 -7.09
CA LEU A 124 -23.48 -0.50 -7.65
C LEU A 124 -24.92 -0.09 -7.31
N VAL A 125 -25.11 0.72 -6.26
CA VAL A 125 -26.44 1.18 -5.84
C VAL A 125 -26.91 2.35 -6.72
N LEU A 126 -26.00 3.00 -7.47
CA LEU A 126 -26.38 3.96 -8.51
C LEU A 126 -26.83 3.19 -9.76
N PRO A 127 -27.93 3.59 -10.40
CA PRO A 127 -28.60 2.82 -11.47
C PRO A 127 -27.83 2.76 -12.80
N SER A 128 -26.51 2.96 -12.80
CA SER A 128 -25.67 2.78 -13.98
C SER A 128 -25.42 1.29 -14.24
N ILE A 129 -25.64 0.89 -15.51
CA ILE A 129 -25.65 -0.45 -16.12
C ILE A 129 -24.27 -1.14 -16.12
N VAL A 130 -23.47 -0.99 -15.05
CA VAL A 130 -22.14 -1.59 -14.97
C VAL A 130 -22.27 -2.97 -14.33
N GLN A 131 -21.98 -4.02 -15.09
CA GLN A 131 -22.00 -5.40 -14.60
C GLN A 131 -20.97 -5.61 -13.48
N THR A 132 -21.29 -6.48 -12.53
CA THR A 132 -20.49 -6.72 -11.31
C THR A 132 -19.04 -7.11 -11.63
N ASP A 133 -18.81 -7.89 -12.69
CA ASP A 133 -17.48 -8.35 -13.10
C ASP A 133 -16.55 -7.18 -13.48
N VAL A 134 -17.08 -6.20 -14.22
CA VAL A 134 -16.35 -4.99 -14.65
C VAL A 134 -15.96 -4.15 -13.44
N LEU A 135 -16.86 -4.03 -12.46
CA LEU A 135 -16.57 -3.27 -11.25
C LEU A 135 -15.49 -3.95 -10.40
N ILE A 136 -15.53 -5.27 -10.26
CA ILE A 136 -14.51 -6.01 -9.50
C ILE A 136 -13.15 -5.83 -10.18
N ASP A 137 -13.08 -5.91 -11.51
CA ASP A 137 -11.85 -5.65 -12.25
C ASP A 137 -11.34 -4.21 -12.02
N MET A 138 -12.20 -3.19 -12.09
CA MET A 138 -11.83 -1.81 -11.74
C MET A 138 -11.30 -1.69 -10.30
N ALA A 139 -11.91 -2.37 -9.34
CA ALA A 139 -11.47 -2.38 -7.94
C ALA A 139 -10.11 -3.07 -7.79
N VAL A 140 -9.89 -4.21 -8.43
CA VAL A 140 -8.61 -4.94 -8.43
C VAL A 140 -7.50 -4.09 -9.01
N ARG A 141 -7.72 -3.45 -10.17
CA ARG A 141 -6.75 -2.51 -10.78
C ARG A 141 -6.35 -1.40 -9.83
N ARG A 142 -7.34 -0.81 -9.16
CA ARG A 142 -7.12 0.25 -8.19
C ARG A 142 -6.32 -0.23 -6.98
N ILE A 143 -6.67 -1.38 -6.41
CA ILE A 143 -5.94 -1.96 -5.28
C ILE A 143 -4.48 -2.21 -5.68
N LEU A 144 -4.24 -2.83 -6.83
CA LEU A 144 -2.89 -3.15 -7.31
C LEU A 144 -2.06 -1.87 -7.57
N SER A 145 -2.62 -0.89 -8.28
CA SER A 145 -1.89 0.34 -8.60
C SER A 145 -1.57 1.17 -7.35
N GLU A 146 -2.55 1.39 -6.46
CA GLU A 146 -2.31 2.16 -5.24
C GLU A 146 -1.33 1.46 -4.29
N THR A 147 -1.40 0.13 -4.19
CA THR A 147 -0.48 -0.63 -3.33
C THR A 147 0.93 -0.69 -3.89
N LEU A 148 1.09 -0.80 -5.21
CA LEU A 148 2.38 -0.73 -5.88
C LEU A 148 3.03 0.65 -5.66
N LEU A 149 2.26 1.73 -5.77
CA LEU A 149 2.74 3.10 -5.53
C LEU A 149 3.10 3.33 -4.06
N ALA A 150 2.31 2.80 -3.13
CA ALA A 150 2.62 2.85 -1.71
C ALA A 150 3.89 2.06 -1.36
N ALA A 151 4.09 0.89 -1.97
CA ALA A 151 5.30 0.09 -1.80
C ALA A 151 6.52 0.79 -2.43
N SER A 152 6.33 1.46 -3.56
CA SER A 152 7.36 2.32 -4.16
C SER A 152 7.72 3.48 -3.23
N ALA A 153 6.74 4.10 -2.57
CA ALA A 153 6.99 5.12 -1.56
C ALA A 153 7.81 4.56 -0.39
N ASP A 154 7.48 3.36 0.11
CA ASP A 154 8.27 2.69 1.16
C ASP A 154 9.74 2.48 0.73
N MET A 155 10.01 2.07 -0.51
CA MET A 155 11.38 1.95 -1.02
C MET A 155 12.12 3.30 -1.12
N ILE A 156 11.43 4.35 -1.58
CA ILE A 156 12.00 5.70 -1.62
C ILE A 156 12.36 6.17 -0.21
N LEU A 157 11.50 5.92 0.78
CA LEU A 157 11.74 6.26 2.18
C LEU A 157 12.88 5.47 2.82
N LEU A 158 13.07 4.22 2.39
CA LEU A 158 14.21 3.41 2.80
C LEU A 158 15.52 3.92 2.19
N ALA A 159 15.50 4.43 0.96
CA ALA A 159 16.69 4.92 0.28
C ALA A 159 17.08 6.35 0.71
N LEU A 160 16.08 7.22 0.92
CA LEU A 160 16.24 8.67 1.06
C LEU A 160 15.66 9.20 2.36
N LEU A 161 16.48 9.99 3.06
CA LEU A 161 16.11 10.75 4.23
C LEU A 161 16.19 12.25 3.91
N VAL A 162 15.07 12.95 4.05
CA VAL A 162 15.01 14.40 3.82
C VAL A 162 15.21 15.12 5.16
N ASP A 163 16.33 15.81 5.32
CA ASP A 163 16.55 16.69 6.47
C ASP A 163 15.85 18.03 6.23
N THR A 164 14.62 18.14 6.74
CA THR A 164 13.76 19.32 6.59
C THR A 164 14.32 20.58 7.25
N ALA A 165 15.23 20.46 8.23
CA ALA A 165 15.83 21.63 8.87
C ALA A 165 16.94 22.27 8.02
N ARG A 166 17.62 21.47 7.19
CA ARG A 166 18.76 21.92 6.38
C ARG A 166 18.49 21.88 4.88
N GLY A 167 17.30 21.44 4.47
CA GLY A 167 16.93 21.26 3.06
C GLY A 167 17.80 20.26 2.31
N LYS A 168 18.46 19.32 3.02
CA LYS A 168 19.41 18.37 2.41
C LYS A 168 18.79 16.98 2.35
N VAL A 169 18.88 16.36 1.18
CA VAL A 169 18.55 14.94 0.99
C VAL A 169 19.80 14.11 1.31
N ARG A 170 19.66 13.07 2.13
CA ARG A 170 20.74 12.15 2.50
C ARG A 170 20.32 10.71 2.23
N ARG A 171 21.26 9.88 1.82
CA ARG A 171 21.03 8.44 1.71
C ARG A 171 21.03 7.81 3.11
N VAL A 172 20.07 6.94 3.38
CA VAL A 172 20.03 6.16 4.63
C VAL A 172 21.17 5.14 4.63
N ARG A 173 21.97 5.10 5.71
CA ARG A 173 23.08 4.14 5.85
C ARG A 173 22.67 2.83 6.53
N ASN A 174 21.70 2.89 7.43
CA ASN A 174 21.23 1.73 8.19
C ASN A 174 19.78 1.46 7.82
N LEU A 175 19.56 0.41 7.02
CA LEU A 175 18.23 -0.01 6.60
C LEU A 175 17.60 -0.90 7.68
N GLY A 176 16.34 -0.65 8.02
CA GLY A 176 15.58 -1.55 8.88
C GLY A 176 15.23 -2.82 8.11
N LEU A 177 15.82 -3.95 8.49
CA LEU A 177 15.62 -5.24 7.80
C LEU A 177 14.13 -5.62 7.65
N GLN A 178 13.32 -5.35 8.67
CA GLN A 178 11.88 -5.57 8.63
C GLN A 178 11.19 -4.70 7.57
N GLN A 179 11.48 -3.40 7.54
CA GLN A 179 10.85 -2.45 6.61
C GLN A 179 11.27 -2.74 5.16
N SER A 180 12.54 -3.11 4.93
CA SER A 180 12.99 -3.52 3.60
C SER A 180 12.31 -4.79 3.11
N LEU A 181 12.08 -5.77 3.99
CA LEU A 181 11.40 -7.01 3.62
C LEU A 181 9.91 -6.75 3.31
N GLU A 182 9.23 -5.95 4.14
CA GLU A 182 7.83 -5.53 3.89
C GLU A 182 7.69 -4.83 2.53
N ALA A 183 8.59 -3.88 2.21
CA ALA A 183 8.57 -3.14 0.95
C ALA A 183 8.90 -4.02 -0.26
N LEU A 184 9.96 -4.83 -0.19
CA LEU A 184 10.39 -5.71 -1.29
C LEU A 184 9.35 -6.76 -1.62
N VAL A 185 8.78 -7.43 -0.62
CA VAL A 185 7.72 -8.44 -0.85
C VAL A 185 6.48 -7.76 -1.43
N SER A 186 6.08 -6.59 -0.92
CA SER A 186 4.92 -5.87 -1.43
C SER A 186 5.11 -5.45 -2.89
N ILE A 187 6.27 -4.91 -3.27
CA ILE A 187 6.59 -4.56 -4.66
C ILE A 187 6.65 -5.80 -5.54
N ALA A 188 7.33 -6.87 -5.11
CA ALA A 188 7.48 -8.06 -5.93
C ALA A 188 6.12 -8.69 -6.24
N VAL A 189 5.26 -8.83 -5.23
CA VAL A 189 3.95 -9.47 -5.40
C VAL A 189 2.96 -8.57 -6.13
N ALA A 190 2.81 -7.30 -5.70
CA ALA A 190 1.91 -6.38 -6.38
C ALA A 190 2.39 -6.05 -7.79
N GLY A 191 3.71 -5.94 -7.99
CA GLY A 191 4.33 -5.72 -9.29
C GLY A 191 4.13 -6.90 -10.23
N ALA A 192 4.34 -8.14 -9.77
CA ALA A 192 4.05 -9.33 -10.58
C ALA A 192 2.58 -9.42 -10.98
N ALA A 193 1.66 -9.16 -10.04
CA ALA A 193 0.22 -9.12 -10.32
C ALA A 193 -0.15 -8.02 -11.33
N THR A 194 0.46 -6.84 -11.19
CA THR A 194 0.25 -5.71 -12.11
C THR A 194 0.81 -6.02 -13.50
N LEU A 195 1.99 -6.64 -13.61
CA LEU A 195 2.59 -7.03 -14.88
C LEU A 195 1.79 -8.11 -15.59
N PHE A 196 1.29 -9.11 -14.86
CA PHE A 196 0.39 -10.12 -15.40
C PHE A 196 -0.87 -9.47 -15.98
N LEU A 197 -1.52 -8.62 -15.20
CA LEU A 197 -2.73 -7.90 -15.65
C LEU A 197 -2.45 -6.99 -16.85
N LEU A 198 -1.29 -6.32 -16.87
CA LEU A 198 -0.88 -5.49 -17.99
C LEU A 198 -0.67 -6.32 -19.26
N GLY A 199 -0.05 -7.49 -19.14
CA GLY A 199 0.14 -8.43 -20.24
C GLY A 199 -1.18 -8.89 -20.84
N GLU A 200 -2.12 -9.34 -20.00
CA GLU A 200 -3.46 -9.75 -20.46
C GLU A 200 -4.23 -8.61 -21.13
N LEU A 201 -4.15 -7.39 -20.57
CA LEU A 201 -4.85 -6.23 -21.12
C LEU A 201 -4.26 -5.71 -22.43
N HIS A 202 -2.96 -5.88 -22.65
CA HIS A 202 -2.33 -5.47 -23.89
C HIS A 202 -2.93 -6.23 -25.09
N HIS A 203 -3.26 -7.51 -24.91
CA HIS A 203 -3.86 -8.35 -25.96
C HIS A 203 -5.36 -8.14 -26.16
N VAL A 204 -6.04 -7.38 -25.29
CA VAL A 204 -7.48 -7.14 -25.41
C VAL A 204 -7.83 -6.42 -26.71
N ASN A 205 -7.09 -5.36 -27.04
CA ASN A 205 -7.35 -4.61 -28.28
C ASN A 205 -7.16 -5.48 -29.52
N GLU A 206 -6.10 -6.29 -29.55
CA GLU A 206 -5.84 -7.21 -30.66
C GLU A 206 -6.94 -8.27 -30.79
N ARG A 207 -7.38 -8.86 -29.67
CA ARG A 207 -8.51 -9.81 -29.66
C ARG A 207 -9.81 -9.17 -30.14
N LEU A 208 -10.07 -7.92 -29.77
CA LEU A 208 -11.27 -7.19 -30.18
C LEU A 208 -11.22 -6.76 -31.64
N ASP A 209 -10.05 -6.40 -32.16
CA ASP A 209 -9.86 -6.11 -33.59
C ASP A 209 -10.05 -7.39 -34.44
N LEU A 210 -9.54 -8.53 -33.97
CA LEU A 210 -9.79 -9.84 -34.59
C LEU A 210 -11.28 -10.18 -34.56
N HIS A 211 -11.93 -9.99 -33.41
CA HIS A 211 -13.36 -10.23 -33.26
C HIS A 211 -14.20 -9.34 -34.19
N GLN A 212 -13.84 -8.07 -34.34
CA GLN A 212 -14.50 -7.16 -35.28
C GLN A 212 -14.38 -7.65 -36.74
N ARG A 213 -13.21 -8.17 -37.13
CA ARG A 213 -13.01 -8.76 -38.47
C ARG A 213 -13.83 -10.03 -38.66
N ASP A 214 -13.91 -10.88 -37.65
CA ASP A 214 -14.72 -12.10 -37.68
C ASP A 214 -16.22 -11.78 -37.79
N VAL A 215 -16.68 -10.73 -37.08
CA VAL A 215 -18.05 -10.21 -37.20
C VAL A 215 -18.32 -9.69 -38.60
N ALA A 216 -17.40 -8.87 -39.16
CA ALA A 216 -17.54 -8.36 -40.51
C ALA A 216 -17.59 -9.49 -41.55
N ALA A 217 -16.74 -10.51 -41.40
CA ALA A 217 -16.74 -11.71 -42.23
C ALA A 217 -18.07 -12.49 -42.11
N ALA A 218 -18.55 -12.71 -40.89
CA ALA A 218 -19.81 -13.41 -40.63
C ALA A 218 -21.02 -12.67 -41.22
N ILE A 219 -21.07 -11.34 -41.10
CA ILE A 219 -22.12 -10.51 -41.72
C ILE A 219 -22.03 -10.59 -43.24
N SER A 220 -20.82 -10.53 -43.81
CA SER A 220 -20.62 -10.62 -45.26
C SER A 220 -21.08 -11.96 -45.85
N ALA A 221 -21.02 -13.03 -45.05
CA ALA A 221 -21.39 -14.40 -45.40
C ALA A 221 -22.88 -14.74 -45.12
N LEU A 222 -23.67 -13.81 -44.59
CA LEU A 222 -25.10 -14.04 -44.33
C LEU A 222 -25.87 -14.28 -45.65
N PRO A 223 -26.71 -15.33 -45.73
CA PRO A 223 -27.64 -15.48 -46.85
C PRO A 223 -28.69 -14.36 -46.81
N ASP A 224 -29.11 -13.89 -47.99
CA ASP A 224 -30.12 -12.83 -48.16
C ASP A 224 -29.78 -11.48 -47.47
N ARG A 225 -28.49 -11.16 -47.28
CA ARG A 225 -28.06 -9.90 -46.65
C ARG A 225 -28.64 -8.64 -47.32
N ASP A 226 -28.82 -8.69 -48.64
CA ASP A 226 -29.35 -7.57 -49.43
C ASP A 226 -30.87 -7.40 -49.29
N ARG A 227 -31.56 -8.33 -48.61
CA ARG A 227 -33.02 -8.32 -48.36
C ARG A 227 -33.38 -7.98 -46.92
N MET A 228 -32.41 -7.65 -46.08
CA MET A 228 -32.66 -7.33 -44.67
C MET A 228 -33.49 -6.06 -44.55
N GLN A 229 -34.54 -6.12 -43.73
CA GLN A 229 -35.35 -4.95 -43.42
C GLN A 229 -34.59 -4.04 -42.44
N PRO A 230 -34.55 -2.72 -42.69
CA PRO A 230 -33.95 -1.76 -41.78
C PRO A 230 -34.70 -1.73 -40.44
N GLU A 231 -33.98 -1.38 -39.37
CA GLU A 231 -34.49 -1.24 -38.00
C GLU A 231 -35.05 -2.53 -37.36
N THR A 232 -34.90 -3.65 -38.05
CA THR A 232 -35.26 -4.97 -37.53
C THR A 232 -34.09 -5.58 -36.76
N ARG A 233 -34.37 -6.15 -35.59
CA ARG A 233 -33.38 -6.83 -34.76
C ARG A 233 -33.19 -8.26 -35.24
N TYR A 234 -31.97 -8.60 -35.63
CA TYR A 234 -31.56 -9.93 -36.02
C TYR A 234 -30.56 -10.49 -35.01
N MET A 235 -30.29 -11.79 -35.10
CA MET A 235 -29.37 -12.50 -34.22
C MET A 235 -28.27 -13.15 -35.06
N LEU A 236 -27.02 -12.74 -34.85
CA LEU A 236 -25.85 -13.28 -35.51
C LEU A 236 -25.31 -14.44 -34.68
N ARG A 237 -25.27 -15.63 -35.27
CA ARG A 237 -24.65 -16.80 -34.66
C ARG A 237 -23.30 -17.04 -35.32
N MET A 238 -22.23 -16.89 -34.55
CA MET A 238 -20.87 -17.10 -35.02
C MET A 238 -20.28 -18.37 -34.40
N HIS A 239 -19.32 -18.98 -35.09
CA HIS A 239 -18.56 -20.08 -34.53
C HIS A 239 -17.71 -19.57 -33.34
N GLY A 240 -17.71 -20.29 -32.22
CA GLY A 240 -16.96 -19.90 -31.02
C GLY A 240 -17.64 -18.87 -30.11
N VAL A 241 -18.83 -18.36 -30.46
CA VAL A 241 -19.63 -17.49 -29.58
C VAL A 241 -20.84 -18.25 -29.05
N GLU A 242 -20.92 -18.43 -27.73
CA GLU A 242 -21.99 -19.21 -27.09
C GLU A 242 -23.37 -18.55 -27.19
N THR A 243 -23.42 -17.22 -27.08
CA THR A 243 -24.66 -16.44 -27.13
C THR A 243 -24.80 -15.74 -28.49
N PRO A 244 -25.93 -15.92 -29.19
CA PRO A 244 -26.15 -15.21 -30.45
C PRO A 244 -26.19 -13.70 -30.20
N MET A 245 -25.50 -12.94 -31.03
CA MET A 245 -25.32 -11.49 -30.83
C MET A 245 -26.39 -10.70 -31.56
N PRO A 246 -27.09 -9.78 -30.89
CA PRO A 246 -28.09 -8.95 -31.54
C PRO A 246 -27.43 -7.95 -32.47
N PHE A 247 -27.96 -7.82 -33.69
CA PHE A 247 -27.58 -6.77 -34.62
C PHE A 247 -28.79 -6.13 -35.28
N ILE A 248 -28.64 -4.89 -35.74
CA ILE A 248 -29.67 -4.15 -36.44
C ILE A 248 -29.07 -3.60 -37.73
N ALA A 249 -29.71 -3.91 -38.87
CA ALA A 249 -29.42 -3.23 -40.13
C ALA A 249 -30.10 -1.86 -40.10
N THR A 250 -29.38 -0.78 -40.38
CA THR A 250 -29.91 0.58 -40.37
C THR A 250 -29.29 1.39 -41.50
N ARG A 251 -29.93 2.48 -41.90
CA ARG A 251 -29.30 3.46 -42.78
C ARG A 251 -28.27 4.28 -42.01
N THR A 252 -27.26 4.79 -42.73
CA THR A 252 -26.17 5.58 -42.16
C THR A 252 -26.66 6.85 -41.46
N ASP A 253 -27.74 7.47 -41.95
CA ASP A 253 -28.35 8.68 -41.38
C ASP A 253 -29.03 8.47 -40.01
N ARG A 254 -29.45 7.24 -39.70
CA ARG A 254 -30.12 6.86 -38.43
C ARG A 254 -29.23 6.11 -37.45
N LEU A 255 -27.94 6.02 -37.74
CA LEU A 255 -26.95 5.26 -36.98
C LEU A 255 -26.97 5.56 -35.47
N HIS A 256 -27.06 6.83 -35.07
CA HIS A 256 -27.10 7.22 -33.66
C HIS A 256 -28.38 6.79 -32.93
N GLN A 257 -29.54 6.90 -33.59
CA GLN A 257 -30.82 6.50 -33.00
C GLN A 257 -30.88 4.99 -32.81
N THR A 258 -30.42 4.24 -33.80
CA THR A 258 -30.35 2.78 -33.74
C THR A 258 -29.31 2.30 -32.71
N GLY A 259 -28.17 2.97 -32.60
CA GLY A 259 -27.17 2.68 -31.58
C GLY A 259 -27.71 2.80 -30.16
N MET A 260 -28.52 3.83 -29.88
CA MET A 260 -29.17 4.02 -28.58
C MET A 260 -30.12 2.87 -28.21
N MET A 261 -30.80 2.26 -29.20
CA MET A 261 -31.65 1.08 -28.97
C MET A 261 -30.83 -0.17 -28.57
N LEU A 262 -29.57 -0.25 -29.00
CA LEU A 262 -28.61 -1.28 -28.61
C LEU A 262 -27.80 -0.90 -27.36
N GLY A 263 -28.04 0.29 -26.78
CA GLY A 263 -27.31 0.79 -25.61
C GLY A 263 -25.94 1.39 -25.93
N CYS A 264 -25.61 1.59 -27.21
CA CYS A 264 -24.33 2.13 -27.65
C CYS A 264 -24.34 3.67 -27.69
N ARG A 265 -23.21 4.27 -27.32
CA ARG A 265 -22.91 5.71 -27.39
C ARG A 265 -21.74 6.02 -28.31
N SER A 266 -20.86 5.04 -28.52
CA SER A 266 -19.69 5.15 -29.41
C SER A 266 -19.84 4.19 -30.59
N PHE A 267 -19.22 4.53 -31.71
CA PHE A 267 -19.33 3.76 -32.96
C PHE A 267 -17.95 3.52 -33.53
N ASP A 268 -17.67 2.28 -33.91
CA ASP A 268 -16.37 1.88 -34.41
C ASP A 268 -16.49 1.19 -35.77
N ALA A 269 -15.93 1.83 -36.79
CA ALA A 269 -15.89 1.33 -38.16
C ALA A 269 -14.60 0.55 -38.48
N GLY A 270 -13.75 0.25 -37.48
CA GLY A 270 -12.49 -0.46 -37.67
C GLY A 270 -11.35 0.46 -38.12
N LEU A 271 -11.49 1.77 -37.87
CA LEU A 271 -10.46 2.75 -38.17
C LEU A 271 -9.38 2.71 -37.08
N PRO A 272 -8.09 2.63 -37.44
CA PRO A 272 -7.01 2.64 -36.48
C PRO A 272 -6.95 4.01 -35.78
N GLU A 273 -6.91 3.99 -34.45
CA GLU A 273 -6.58 5.13 -33.58
C GLU A 273 -7.65 6.23 -33.34
N SER A 274 -8.82 5.87 -32.81
CA SER A 274 -9.49 6.82 -31.90
C SER A 274 -8.85 6.74 -30.51
N GLY A 275 -8.30 7.84 -29.98
CA GLY A 275 -7.70 7.88 -28.63
C GLY A 275 -8.63 7.42 -27.49
N GLU A 276 -9.94 7.30 -27.77
CA GLU A 276 -10.96 6.78 -26.87
C GLU A 276 -10.91 5.25 -26.66
N ARG A 277 -10.30 4.49 -27.61
CA ARG A 277 -10.10 3.02 -27.55
C ARG A 277 -9.25 2.57 -26.34
N HIS A 278 -8.62 3.50 -25.64
CA HIS A 278 -7.88 3.22 -24.42
C HIS A 278 -8.77 3.14 -23.17
N SER A 279 -10.02 3.60 -23.24
CA SER A 279 -10.93 3.57 -22.10
C SER A 279 -11.79 2.31 -22.09
N LEU A 280 -11.92 1.67 -20.92
CA LEU A 280 -12.84 0.54 -20.74
C LEU A 280 -14.29 0.94 -21.03
N ARG A 281 -14.66 2.18 -20.69
CA ARG A 281 -15.99 2.72 -20.96
C ARG A 281 -16.31 2.74 -22.46
N TYR A 282 -15.35 3.10 -23.30
CA TYR A 282 -15.52 3.07 -24.75
C TYR A 282 -15.90 1.66 -25.21
N TRP A 283 -15.17 0.62 -24.78
CA TRP A 283 -15.46 -0.76 -25.19
C TRP A 283 -16.81 -1.30 -24.71
N LEU A 284 -17.31 -0.82 -23.57
CA LEU A 284 -18.63 -1.21 -23.04
C LEU A 284 -19.79 -0.45 -23.71
N GLU A 285 -19.55 0.78 -24.15
CA GLU A 285 -20.57 1.64 -24.77
C GLU A 285 -20.45 1.70 -26.30
N MET A 286 -19.56 0.91 -26.93
CA MET A 286 -19.35 0.95 -28.38
C MET A 286 -20.20 -0.09 -29.14
N CYS A 287 -20.51 0.24 -30.39
CA CYS A 287 -21.07 -0.68 -31.37
C CYS A 287 -20.12 -0.77 -32.59
N TYR A 288 -19.94 -1.98 -33.12
CA TYR A 288 -19.32 -2.17 -34.42
C TYR A 288 -20.24 -1.65 -35.52
N VAL A 289 -19.66 -0.90 -36.46
CA VAL A 289 -20.31 -0.44 -37.68
C VAL A 289 -19.71 -1.23 -38.84
N VAL A 290 -20.51 -2.12 -39.43
CA VAL A 290 -20.10 -2.91 -40.58
C VAL A 290 -20.87 -2.44 -41.81
N PRO A 291 -20.21 -2.00 -42.89
CA PRO A 291 -20.90 -1.54 -44.08
C PRO A 291 -21.69 -2.69 -44.74
N LEU A 292 -22.91 -2.38 -45.15
CA LEU A 292 -23.77 -3.21 -46.00
C LEU A 292 -23.94 -2.53 -47.36
N ALA A 293 -24.57 -3.19 -48.33
CA ALA A 293 -24.91 -2.58 -49.62
C ALA A 293 -25.90 -1.41 -49.47
N ASP A 294 -25.89 -0.48 -50.43
CA ASP A 294 -26.87 0.62 -50.58
C ASP A 294 -27.07 1.54 -49.36
N ASP A 295 -25.97 2.14 -48.86
CA ASP A 295 -25.97 3.13 -47.75
C ASP A 295 -26.60 2.59 -46.44
N GLN A 296 -26.56 1.27 -46.28
CA GLN A 296 -26.93 0.58 -45.05
C GLN A 296 -25.69 0.15 -44.29
N VAL A 297 -25.82 0.07 -42.98
CA VAL A 297 -24.81 -0.42 -42.06
C VAL A 297 -25.44 -1.36 -41.06
N VAL A 298 -24.69 -2.36 -40.65
CA VAL A 298 -25.06 -3.24 -39.54
C VAL A 298 -24.41 -2.73 -38.27
N LEU A 299 -25.23 -2.51 -37.25
CA LEU A 299 -24.80 -2.21 -35.89
C LEU A 299 -24.86 -3.47 -35.03
N LEU A 300 -23.74 -3.81 -34.40
CA LEU A 300 -23.63 -4.93 -33.48
C LEU A 300 -22.95 -4.46 -32.18
N SER A 301 -23.53 -4.82 -31.03
CA SER A 301 -22.94 -4.53 -29.73
C SER A 301 -22.06 -5.71 -29.27
N PRO A 302 -20.74 -5.52 -29.07
CA PRO A 302 -19.85 -6.55 -28.51
C PRO A 302 -19.88 -6.60 -26.98
N HIS A 303 -20.81 -5.89 -26.32
CA HIS A 303 -20.85 -5.74 -24.85
C HIS A 303 -20.65 -7.07 -24.09
N ASP A 304 -21.41 -8.10 -24.45
CA ASP A 304 -21.33 -9.40 -23.76
C ASP A 304 -19.98 -10.11 -24.00
N HIS A 305 -19.38 -9.94 -25.17
CA HIS A 305 -18.05 -10.49 -25.48
C HIS A 305 -16.95 -9.75 -24.71
N VAL A 306 -17.02 -8.42 -24.62
CA VAL A 306 -16.12 -7.60 -23.81
C VAL A 306 -16.21 -8.02 -22.34
N VAL A 307 -17.42 -8.16 -21.79
CA VAL A 307 -17.61 -8.64 -20.41
C VAL A 307 -16.98 -10.02 -20.22
N ALA A 308 -17.21 -10.96 -21.13
CA ALA A 308 -16.68 -12.31 -21.03
C ALA A 308 -15.14 -12.32 -21.00
N LEU A 309 -14.51 -11.50 -21.84
CA LEU A 309 -13.05 -11.34 -21.88
C LEU A 309 -12.51 -10.79 -20.56
N TYR A 310 -13.13 -9.76 -20.00
CA TYR A 310 -12.71 -9.20 -18.70
C TYR A 310 -12.96 -10.18 -17.54
N ARG A 311 -14.00 -11.00 -17.60
CA ARG A 311 -14.23 -12.08 -16.63
C ARG A 311 -13.12 -13.13 -16.67
N GLU A 312 -12.63 -13.47 -17.85
CA GLU A 312 -11.50 -14.40 -18.01
C GLU A 312 -10.21 -13.81 -17.40
N ILE A 313 -9.91 -12.54 -17.70
CA ILE A 313 -8.78 -11.81 -17.10
C ILE A 313 -8.90 -11.80 -15.57
N LEU A 314 -10.10 -11.50 -15.05
CA LEU A 314 -10.35 -11.49 -13.61
C LEU A 314 -10.09 -12.86 -12.98
N ARG A 315 -10.52 -13.96 -13.62
CA ARG A 315 -10.22 -15.33 -13.15
C ARG A 315 -8.72 -15.59 -13.10
N GLY A 316 -7.94 -15.07 -14.05
CA GLY A 316 -6.48 -15.16 -14.04
C GLY A 316 -5.81 -14.37 -12.90
N VAL A 317 -6.35 -13.18 -12.57
CA VAL A 317 -5.77 -12.29 -11.54
C VAL A 317 -6.18 -12.69 -10.12
N MET A 318 -7.33 -13.30 -9.92
CA MET A 318 -7.86 -13.65 -8.59
C MET A 318 -6.89 -14.48 -7.72
N PRO A 319 -6.20 -15.52 -8.23
CA PRO A 319 -5.17 -16.24 -7.47
C PRO A 319 -4.02 -15.34 -7.01
N LEU A 320 -3.59 -14.39 -7.85
CA LEU A 320 -2.53 -13.43 -7.52
C LEU A 320 -2.99 -12.46 -6.42
N MET A 321 -4.25 -12.03 -6.45
CA MET A 321 -4.85 -11.23 -5.38
C MET A 321 -4.95 -11.99 -4.06
N ALA A 322 -5.31 -13.28 -4.11
CA ALA A 322 -5.32 -14.14 -2.94
C ALA A 322 -3.91 -14.29 -2.35
N TYR A 323 -2.89 -14.50 -3.20
CA TYR A 323 -1.50 -14.58 -2.79
C TYR A 323 -1.01 -13.25 -2.19
N LEU A 324 -1.33 -12.11 -2.80
CA LEU A 324 -1.03 -10.78 -2.25
C LEU A 324 -1.68 -10.59 -0.88
N THR A 325 -2.94 -11.01 -0.72
CA THR A 325 -3.65 -10.95 0.56
C THR A 325 -2.93 -11.76 1.64
N LEU A 326 -2.56 -13.02 1.32
CA LEU A 326 -1.82 -13.89 2.23
C LEU A 326 -0.46 -13.31 2.59
N ALA A 327 0.26 -12.75 1.60
CA ALA A 327 1.55 -12.10 1.83
C ALA A 327 1.39 -10.89 2.77
N GLN A 328 0.40 -10.03 2.56
CA GLN A 328 0.16 -8.86 3.43
C GLN A 328 -0.25 -9.26 4.84
N ILE A 329 -1.08 -10.29 5.00
CA ILE A 329 -1.42 -10.85 6.33
C ILE A 329 -0.17 -11.40 7.01
N GLY A 330 0.65 -12.16 6.29
CA GLY A 330 1.91 -12.72 6.77
C GLY A 330 2.88 -11.64 7.24
N LEU A 331 3.10 -10.61 6.43
CA LEU A 331 3.93 -9.44 6.77
C LEU A 331 3.41 -8.71 8.01
N LEU A 332 2.09 -8.54 8.12
CA LEU A 332 1.46 -7.87 9.26
C LEU A 332 1.66 -8.66 10.57
N LEU A 333 1.46 -9.98 10.54
CA LEU A 333 1.68 -10.87 11.68
C LEU A 333 3.16 -10.93 12.06
N PHE A 334 4.04 -11.14 11.09
CA PHE A 334 5.48 -11.16 11.29
C PHE A 334 5.99 -9.85 11.90
N GLY A 335 5.60 -8.72 11.33
CA GLY A 335 5.98 -7.41 11.83
C GLY A 335 5.45 -7.12 13.24
N ARG A 336 4.25 -7.61 13.60
CA ARG A 336 3.76 -7.55 14.98
C ARG A 336 4.63 -8.34 15.94
N SER A 337 5.03 -9.55 15.57
CA SER A 337 5.92 -10.41 16.37
C SER A 337 7.32 -9.82 16.55
N VAL A 338 7.90 -9.22 15.49
CA VAL A 338 9.23 -8.58 15.55
C VAL A 338 9.20 -7.37 16.48
N ARG A 339 8.19 -6.50 16.34
CA ARG A 339 8.02 -5.33 17.22
C ARG A 339 7.81 -5.73 18.68
N ARG A 340 7.03 -6.78 18.94
CA ARG A 340 6.84 -7.30 20.30
C ARG A 340 8.16 -7.80 20.88
N SER A 341 8.92 -8.58 20.12
CA SER A 341 10.23 -9.10 20.54
C SER A 341 11.23 -7.97 20.82
N SER A 342 11.34 -7.00 19.92
CA SER A 342 12.22 -5.84 20.08
C SER A 342 11.87 -5.01 21.32
N ARG A 343 10.58 -4.76 21.58
CA ARG A 343 10.13 -4.04 22.79
C ARG A 343 10.47 -4.80 24.06
N VAL A 344 10.29 -6.12 24.08
CA VAL A 344 10.63 -6.96 25.23
C VAL A 344 12.14 -6.94 25.47
N LEU A 345 12.94 -7.11 24.42
CA LEU A 345 14.40 -7.07 24.49
C LEU A 345 14.91 -5.70 24.94
N SER A 346 14.38 -4.61 24.38
CA SER A 346 14.75 -3.24 24.75
C SER A 346 14.41 -2.93 26.21
N LYS A 347 13.25 -3.38 26.70
CA LYS A 347 12.89 -3.27 28.13
C LYS A 347 13.84 -4.06 29.03
N ALA A 348 14.24 -5.25 28.61
CA ALA A 348 15.20 -6.06 29.37
C ALA A 348 16.59 -5.39 29.42
N LEU A 349 17.07 -4.87 28.28
CA LEU A 349 18.33 -4.12 28.20
C LEU A 349 18.31 -2.86 29.08
N GLN A 350 17.22 -2.09 29.06
CA GLN A 350 17.06 -0.90 29.92
C GLN A 350 16.91 -1.24 31.41
N GLY A 351 16.48 -2.46 31.72
CA GLY A 351 16.37 -2.98 33.09
C GLY A 351 17.67 -3.57 33.64
N PHE A 352 18.71 -3.72 32.80
CA PHE A 352 19.98 -4.31 33.20
C PHE A 352 20.67 -3.49 34.29
N GLY A 353 21.20 -4.16 35.31
CA GLY A 353 21.88 -3.53 36.45
C GLY A 353 20.95 -2.96 37.53
N ARG A 354 19.63 -3.08 37.39
CA ARG A 354 18.71 -2.74 38.50
C ARG A 354 18.77 -3.83 39.58
N ALA A 355 18.78 -3.42 40.86
CA ALA A 355 19.02 -4.29 42.03
C ALA A 355 17.93 -5.35 42.34
N TYR A 356 16.98 -5.57 41.44
CA TYR A 356 15.87 -6.51 41.61
C TYR A 356 15.91 -7.62 40.55
N VAL A 357 15.57 -8.83 40.99
CA VAL A 357 15.47 -10.02 40.14
C VAL A 357 14.34 -9.80 39.13
N THR A 358 14.65 -10.00 37.85
CA THR A 358 13.67 -9.80 36.77
C THR A 358 13.02 -11.13 36.41
N THR A 359 11.68 -11.21 36.45
CA THR A 359 10.92 -12.37 35.96
C THR A 359 10.97 -12.44 34.44
N ARG A 360 11.20 -13.63 33.86
CA ARG A 360 11.39 -13.84 32.42
C ARG A 360 10.09 -13.54 31.63
N PRO A 361 10.05 -12.47 30.82
CA PRO A 361 9.03 -12.33 29.79
C PRO A 361 9.37 -13.27 28.63
N THR A 362 8.36 -13.78 27.90
CA THR A 362 8.59 -14.61 26.71
C THR A 362 8.55 -13.77 25.44
N ALA A 363 9.53 -13.96 24.55
CA ALA A 363 9.51 -13.39 23.21
C ALA A 363 8.88 -14.37 22.20
N PRO A 364 8.11 -13.89 21.19
CA PRO A 364 7.47 -14.76 20.21
C PRO A 364 8.44 -15.46 19.26
N PHE A 365 9.67 -14.96 19.08
CA PHE A 365 10.72 -15.67 18.33
C PHE A 365 11.61 -16.46 19.27
N ARG A 366 11.91 -17.71 18.90
CA ARG A 366 12.73 -18.62 19.71
C ARG A 366 14.14 -18.08 19.92
N GLU A 367 14.74 -17.50 18.88
CA GLU A 367 16.08 -16.92 18.92
C GLU A 367 16.13 -15.71 19.86
N ALA A 368 15.12 -14.83 19.76
CA ALA A 368 14.98 -13.68 20.64
C ALA A 368 14.72 -14.10 22.08
N ASP A 369 13.94 -15.16 22.30
CA ASP A 369 13.63 -15.69 23.63
C ASP A 369 14.84 -16.36 24.29
N GLN A 370 15.68 -17.04 23.50
CA GLN A 370 16.96 -17.59 23.95
C GLN A 370 17.92 -16.47 24.39
N LEU A 371 18.09 -15.43 23.56
CA LEU A 371 18.91 -14.26 23.89
C LEU A 371 18.39 -13.52 25.12
N LEU A 372 17.07 -13.39 25.26
CA LEU A 372 16.46 -12.78 26.43
C LEU A 372 16.69 -13.63 27.69
N GLY A 373 16.58 -14.95 27.57
CA GLY A 373 16.85 -15.88 28.66
C GLY A 373 18.29 -15.80 29.16
N SER A 374 19.27 -15.79 28.26
CA SER A 374 20.69 -15.66 28.64
C SER A 374 20.98 -14.29 29.27
N PHE A 375 20.38 -13.23 28.74
CA PHE A 375 20.56 -11.88 29.26
C PHE A 375 19.97 -11.69 30.66
N ILE A 376 18.77 -12.22 30.91
CA ILE A 376 18.14 -12.16 32.24
C ILE A 376 18.88 -13.04 33.25
N ALA A 377 19.37 -14.22 32.83
CA ALA A 377 20.20 -15.07 33.68
C ALA A 377 21.46 -14.32 34.13
N ALA A 378 22.19 -13.71 33.19
CA ALA A 378 23.38 -12.92 33.49
C ALA A 378 23.08 -11.71 34.40
N ASN A 379 21.95 -11.01 34.20
CA ASN A 379 21.55 -9.91 35.08
C ASN A 379 21.23 -10.38 36.50
N ASN A 380 20.52 -11.51 36.64
CA ASN A 380 20.18 -12.05 37.95
C ASN A 380 21.42 -12.53 38.70
N GLU A 381 22.39 -13.11 37.99
CA GLU A 381 23.70 -13.47 38.54
C GLU A 381 24.47 -12.23 39.01
N PHE A 382 24.51 -11.17 38.19
CA PHE A 382 25.12 -9.89 38.57
C PHE A 382 24.47 -9.29 39.84
N VAL A 383 23.13 -9.29 39.92
CA VAL A 383 22.41 -8.80 41.10
C VAL A 383 22.70 -9.65 42.34
N ALA A 384 22.87 -10.96 42.18
CA ALA A 384 23.24 -11.85 43.28
C ALA A 384 24.65 -11.52 43.81
N PHE A 385 25.62 -11.32 42.91
CA PHE A 385 26.98 -10.92 43.28
C PHE A 385 27.03 -9.54 43.96
N GLU A 386 26.28 -8.56 43.47
CA GLU A 386 26.27 -7.23 44.07
C GLU A 386 25.63 -7.25 45.47
N ARG A 387 24.58 -8.07 45.69
CA ARG A 387 24.02 -8.30 47.02
C ARG A 387 25.02 -8.94 47.98
N GLN A 388 25.78 -9.93 47.51
CA GLN A 388 26.85 -10.54 48.30
C GLN A 388 27.94 -9.52 48.64
N ARG A 389 28.34 -8.67 47.68
CA ARG A 389 29.33 -7.61 47.91
C ARG A 389 28.87 -6.59 48.94
N VAL A 390 27.62 -6.11 48.85
CA VAL A 390 27.04 -5.18 49.82
C VAL A 390 26.95 -5.83 51.21
N HIS A 391 26.55 -7.11 51.28
CA HIS A 391 26.53 -7.84 52.54
C HIS A 391 27.94 -7.94 53.14
N LEU A 392 28.94 -8.30 52.34
CA LEU A 392 30.33 -8.42 52.77
C LEU A 392 30.91 -7.08 53.23
N MET A 393 30.67 -5.99 52.48
CA MET A 393 31.06 -4.65 52.90
C MET A 393 30.43 -4.28 54.23
N ARG A 394 29.13 -4.56 54.41
CA ARG A 394 28.43 -4.28 55.68
C ARG A 394 29.04 -5.06 56.85
N THR A 395 29.35 -6.35 56.67
CA THR A 395 30.02 -7.14 57.72
C THR A 395 31.43 -6.66 58.01
N VAL A 396 32.18 -6.19 57.01
CA VAL A 396 33.52 -5.59 57.21
C VAL A 396 33.41 -4.25 57.94
N GLU A 397 32.42 -3.42 57.58
CA GLU A 397 32.11 -2.16 58.26
C GLU A 397 31.70 -2.41 59.71
N GLU A 398 30.90 -3.43 60.00
CA GLU A 398 30.53 -3.86 61.35
C GLU A 398 31.74 -4.33 62.16
N LEU A 399 32.64 -5.11 61.56
CA LEU A 399 33.90 -5.53 62.19
C LEU A 399 34.83 -4.33 62.46
N ARG A 400 34.86 -3.33 61.58
CA ARG A 400 35.69 -2.13 61.71
C ARG A 400 35.09 -1.11 62.68
N SER A 401 33.77 -1.00 62.72
CA SER A 401 33.00 -0.07 63.56
C SER A 401 32.72 -0.62 64.94
N CYS A 402 33.02 -1.90 65.23
CA CYS A 402 33.22 -2.41 66.58
C CYS A 402 34.61 -2.00 67.09
N PRO A 403 34.77 -0.87 67.79
CA PRO A 403 36.04 -0.52 68.38
C PRO A 403 36.10 -1.32 69.69
N SER A 404 36.94 -2.34 69.72
CA SER A 404 37.53 -2.81 70.98
C SER A 404 36.59 -3.24 72.12
N THR A 405 35.95 -4.40 72.01
CA THR A 405 35.87 -5.25 73.22
C THR A 405 37.23 -5.87 73.54
N TRP A 406 38.11 -6.02 72.54
CA TRP A 406 39.48 -6.50 72.74
C TRP A 406 40.47 -5.45 73.28
N CYS A 407 40.35 -4.14 72.98
CA CYS A 407 41.20 -3.13 73.69
C CYS A 407 40.75 -2.88 75.14
N LYS A 408 39.51 -3.20 75.52
CA LYS A 408 39.09 -3.14 76.95
C LYS A 408 39.65 -4.29 77.79
N PHE A 409 39.89 -5.47 77.20
CA PHE A 409 40.54 -6.58 77.90
C PHE A 409 42.08 -6.57 77.80
N GLY A 410 42.66 -5.97 76.76
CA GLY A 410 44.12 -5.88 76.58
C GLY A 410 44.83 -4.77 77.38
N CYS A 411 44.15 -3.65 77.67
CA CYS A 411 44.73 -2.56 78.48
C CYS A 411 44.46 -2.70 79.99
N GLY A 412 43.61 -3.64 80.41
CA GLY A 412 43.21 -3.80 81.82
C GLY A 412 44.06 -4.75 82.67
N GLN A 413 44.98 -5.52 82.07
CA GLN A 413 45.73 -6.57 82.80
C GLN A 413 47.25 -6.37 82.91
N ARG A 414 47.79 -5.24 82.43
CA ARG A 414 49.23 -4.89 82.62
C ARG A 414 49.49 -3.72 83.57
N ALA A 415 48.49 -3.26 84.33
CA ALA A 415 48.66 -2.17 85.30
C ALA A 415 48.86 -2.62 86.77
N ALA A 416 49.05 -3.92 87.04
CA ALA A 416 49.19 -4.43 88.41
C ALA A 416 50.54 -5.08 88.74
N PHE A 417 51.48 -5.17 87.80
CA PHE A 417 52.82 -5.69 88.09
C PHE A 417 53.91 -4.89 87.37
N SER A 418 54.91 -4.49 88.16
CA SER A 418 56.15 -3.79 87.83
C SER A 418 56.03 -2.33 87.39
N GLY A 419 56.57 -1.45 88.24
CA GLY A 419 56.85 -0.07 87.88
C GLY A 419 58.01 0.06 86.89
N GLY A 420 58.15 1.25 86.34
CA GLY A 420 59.31 1.65 85.55
C GLY A 420 58.97 2.13 84.14
N LEU A 421 59.16 3.44 83.96
CA LEU A 421 59.65 4.14 82.76
C LEU A 421 58.95 3.97 81.39
N TRP A 422 58.66 5.15 80.80
CA TRP A 422 58.58 5.44 79.36
C TRP A 422 57.35 4.83 78.63
N CYS A 423 56.65 5.50 77.70
CA CYS A 423 57.08 6.48 76.70
C CYS A 423 55.87 7.20 76.06
N ASN A 424 56.08 8.42 75.55
CA ASN A 424 55.25 9.11 74.53
C ASN A 424 55.25 8.33 73.20
N LEU A 425 54.07 8.22 72.55
CA LEU A 425 53.76 8.53 71.14
C LEU A 425 52.33 8.10 70.79
#